data_AF-A0A2K0WC26-F1
#
_entry.id   AF-A0A2K0WC26-F1
#
_cell.length_a   1.000
_cell.length_b   1.000
_cell.length_c   1.000
_cell.angle_alpha   90.00
_cell.angle_beta   90.00
_cell.angle_gamma   90.00
#
_symmetry.space_group_name_H-M   'P 1'
#
loop_
_entity.id
_entity.type
_entity.pdbx_description
1 polymer ?
#
loop_
_entity_poly.entity_id
_entity_poly.type
_entity_poly.pdbx_seq_one_letter_code
_entity_poly.pdbx_strand_id
1 'polypeptide(L)'
;MLPGAASYLLTLFIYARFITVASSYSDKACCNRAREENAFVSPNNGSTTTMDNIVCGQVYNESSPAAPDAYVTYNFCKSECGGWGVSSVENADQWAGPIVQFILPSVIFSMNIPRRFEFVSSQWLDILLLSNLHGWRRAALSLVMTLPALLFVFADTVVWVMTIMCMAGPMMVAGLHEALLDFKILEALKTRNYIPDPPRVPEEIPLHPMGDSLVANSVADEIEPRNRDQNFDGLRDKVELLVIVLAGNLQLKAYGPWRDNLVLISEALLATRRHQFNAMRPHPAQTTSDLQLSDRAQALPHSEANQNYPSLSEQLKRLMTAQSAFGAIVGAAVVFYLGAFIYTILDLLGDKSNQDAAISLAFGVEWMIIVHVAIVNGFLLASNNPSPVTMLIGRPPSTRKLLKIFPPIYDGILQPVFMWQRGVNKMEWLEKSRAWRRGDEEFMKDVRIKKRDYLGWIILPTIILISLPPAAGAVVAWQTPPRGWGCRSLSFVTYAGFQMVLTPLYFIITKETKRKTTLQRVIHWLCVLVFSVTVLLALFTSIATTLMQIIGVFRNCFCYVNSGMWLDLNNAIVNVASDTTNRRNSSDGWIVMGGVATVFMAVCSFFGWWFQMNIRVSFEDAIKDIDDLF
;
A
#
# COMPACT_ATOMS: atom_id res chain seq x y z
N MET A 1 -23.01 -16.04 -11.22
CA MET A 1 -23.52 -14.68 -10.96
C MET A 1 -23.92 -14.09 -12.29
N LEU A 2 -25.20 -13.74 -12.47
CA LEU A 2 -25.79 -13.46 -13.79
C LEU A 2 -25.26 -12.14 -14.39
N PRO A 3 -24.67 -12.16 -15.59
CA PRO A 3 -24.21 -10.96 -16.30
C PRO A 3 -25.34 -10.00 -16.73
N GLY A 4 -26.61 -10.42 -16.62
CA GLY A 4 -27.77 -9.57 -16.90
C GLY A 4 -27.94 -8.41 -15.91
N ALA A 5 -27.65 -8.60 -14.63
CA ALA A 5 -27.88 -7.56 -13.61
C ALA A 5 -26.99 -6.32 -13.79
N ALA A 6 -25.75 -6.52 -14.26
CA ALA A 6 -24.83 -5.42 -14.55
C ALA A 6 -25.26 -4.62 -15.79
N SER A 7 -25.78 -5.29 -16.82
CA SER A 7 -26.32 -4.62 -18.01
C SER A 7 -27.54 -3.78 -17.65
N TYR A 8 -28.51 -4.32 -16.89
CA TYR A 8 -29.69 -3.56 -16.47
C TYR A 8 -29.36 -2.38 -15.55
N LEU A 9 -28.37 -2.52 -14.66
CA LEU A 9 -27.88 -1.41 -13.84
C LEU A 9 -27.21 -0.33 -14.68
N LEU A 10 -26.44 -0.70 -15.72
CA LEU A 10 -25.81 0.24 -16.63
C LEU A 10 -26.87 0.97 -17.49
N THR A 11 -27.88 0.26 -18.02
CA THR A 11 -28.97 0.89 -18.77
C THR A 11 -29.83 1.78 -17.87
N LEU A 12 -30.10 1.38 -16.62
CA LEU A 12 -30.76 2.23 -15.61
C LEU A 12 -29.92 3.45 -15.25
N PHE A 13 -28.60 3.32 -15.14
CA PHE A 13 -27.70 4.44 -14.94
C PHE A 13 -27.72 5.41 -16.13
N ILE A 14 -27.71 4.89 -17.36
CA ILE A 14 -27.78 5.70 -18.59
C ILE A 14 -29.16 6.38 -18.73
N TYR A 15 -30.26 5.67 -18.42
CA TYR A 15 -31.60 6.26 -18.40
C TYR A 15 -31.77 7.30 -17.29
N ALA A 16 -31.23 7.05 -16.10
CA ALA A 16 -31.21 8.02 -15.00
C ALA A 16 -30.37 9.26 -15.34
N ARG A 17 -29.28 9.10 -16.10
CA ARG A 17 -28.49 10.20 -16.66
C ARG A 17 -29.30 11.05 -17.65
N PHE A 18 -30.11 10.44 -18.52
CA PHE A 18 -30.93 11.20 -19.46
C PHE A 18 -32.09 11.97 -18.79
N ILE A 19 -32.69 11.43 -17.72
CA ILE A 19 -33.78 12.11 -17.00
C ILE A 19 -33.24 13.26 -16.11
N THR A 20 -32.02 13.15 -15.59
CA THR A 20 -31.42 14.16 -14.69
C THR A 20 -30.88 15.41 -15.40
N VAL A 21 -30.61 15.35 -16.71
CA VAL A 21 -30.11 16.52 -17.48
C VAL A 21 -31.18 17.60 -17.68
N ALA A 22 -32.47 17.24 -17.63
CA ALA A 22 -33.56 18.20 -17.84
C ALA A 22 -33.79 19.18 -16.66
N SER A 23 -33.20 18.92 -15.48
CA SER A 23 -33.25 19.83 -14.31
C SER A 23 -31.90 19.89 -13.59
N SER A 24 -30.84 20.31 -14.29
CA SER A 24 -29.54 20.47 -13.65
C SER A 24 -29.49 21.74 -12.79
N TYR A 25 -29.10 21.60 -11.52
CA TYR A 25 -28.90 22.76 -10.64
C TYR A 25 -27.75 23.64 -11.19
N SER A 26 -27.98 24.95 -11.28
CA SER A 26 -26.96 25.93 -11.68
C SER A 26 -27.11 27.20 -10.84
N ASP A 27 -26.02 27.61 -10.19
CA ASP A 27 -26.01 28.82 -9.34
C ASP A 27 -26.49 30.05 -10.14
N LYS A 28 -25.99 30.20 -11.38
CA LYS A 28 -26.36 31.31 -12.28
C LYS A 28 -27.84 31.28 -12.68
N ALA A 29 -28.35 30.11 -13.10
CA ALA A 29 -29.75 29.98 -13.49
C ALA A 29 -30.69 30.21 -12.30
N CYS A 30 -30.33 29.67 -11.13
CA CYS A 30 -31.10 29.83 -9.91
C CYS A 30 -31.13 31.28 -9.42
N CYS A 31 -30.00 31.97 -9.45
CA CYS A 31 -29.92 33.38 -9.11
C CYS A 31 -30.77 34.24 -10.06
N ASN A 32 -30.72 33.97 -11.38
CA ASN A 32 -31.56 34.70 -12.35
C ASN A 32 -33.06 34.48 -12.10
N ARG A 33 -33.48 33.24 -11.82
CA ARG A 33 -34.88 32.92 -11.51
C ARG A 33 -35.34 33.57 -10.20
N ALA A 34 -34.49 33.56 -9.17
CA ALA A 34 -34.76 34.26 -7.91
C ALA A 34 -34.95 35.77 -8.11
N ARG A 35 -34.20 36.36 -9.05
CA ARG A 35 -34.36 37.77 -9.45
C ARG A 35 -35.66 38.03 -10.19
N GLU A 36 -36.06 37.15 -11.11
CA GLU A 36 -37.33 37.25 -11.84
C GLU A 36 -38.54 37.18 -10.90
N GLU A 37 -38.48 36.32 -9.88
CA GLU A 37 -39.57 36.10 -8.93
C GLU A 37 -39.49 36.96 -7.66
N ASN A 38 -38.48 37.84 -7.54
CA ASN A 38 -38.23 38.63 -6.34
C ASN A 38 -38.13 37.78 -5.05
N ALA A 39 -37.51 36.60 -5.13
CA ALA A 39 -37.47 35.60 -4.08
C ALA A 39 -36.25 35.69 -3.13
N PHE A 40 -35.47 36.77 -3.22
CA PHE A 40 -34.31 36.97 -2.35
C PHE A 40 -34.73 37.29 -0.91
N VAL A 41 -34.04 36.68 0.04
CA VAL A 41 -34.24 36.88 1.48
C VAL A 41 -32.99 37.47 2.12
N SER A 42 -33.20 38.35 3.09
CA SER A 42 -32.12 38.92 3.90
C SER A 42 -31.86 38.00 5.10
N PRO A 43 -30.60 37.59 5.36
CA PRO A 43 -30.28 36.68 6.46
C PRO A 43 -30.57 37.26 7.86
N ASN A 44 -30.82 38.58 7.99
CA ASN A 44 -30.99 39.27 9.27
C ASN A 44 -32.32 40.05 9.41
N ASN A 45 -33.45 39.56 8.85
CA ASN A 45 -34.82 40.08 9.09
C ASN A 45 -34.99 41.63 9.07
N GLY A 46 -34.13 42.37 8.37
CA GLY A 46 -33.96 43.79 8.64
C GLY A 46 -33.07 44.48 7.63
N SER A 47 -33.36 44.28 6.35
CA SER A 47 -33.04 45.14 5.21
C SER A 47 -33.24 44.29 3.97
N THR A 48 -34.29 44.57 3.20
CA THR A 48 -34.33 44.21 1.79
C THR A 48 -33.08 44.82 1.16
N THR A 49 -32.07 44.02 0.87
CA THR A 49 -31.05 44.38 -0.12
C THR A 49 -31.82 44.86 -1.33
N THR A 50 -31.64 46.13 -1.69
CA THR A 50 -32.26 46.69 -2.90
C THR A 50 -31.91 45.76 -4.06
N MET A 51 -32.96 45.19 -4.68
CA MET A 51 -32.87 44.17 -5.72
C MET A 51 -31.95 44.59 -6.88
N ASP A 52 -31.77 45.91 -7.05
CA ASP A 52 -30.94 46.53 -8.08
C ASP A 52 -29.43 46.22 -7.97
N ASN A 53 -28.95 45.75 -6.81
CA ASN A 53 -27.51 45.52 -6.59
C ASN A 53 -27.07 44.05 -6.71
N ILE A 54 -27.97 43.10 -6.98
CA ILE A 54 -27.62 41.67 -7.05
C ILE A 54 -27.13 41.30 -8.45
N VAL A 55 -25.88 40.87 -8.55
CA VAL A 55 -25.26 40.41 -9.80
C VAL A 55 -25.20 38.89 -9.81
N CYS A 56 -25.92 38.27 -10.77
CA CYS A 56 -25.94 36.82 -10.94
C CYS A 56 -24.91 36.36 -11.97
N GLY A 57 -24.09 35.35 -11.62
CA GLY A 57 -23.11 34.77 -12.53
C GLY A 57 -21.90 35.67 -12.83
N GLN A 58 -21.54 36.54 -11.88
CA GLN A 58 -20.28 37.29 -11.91
C GLN A 58 -19.08 36.34 -11.96
N VAL A 59 -18.14 36.64 -12.85
CA VAL A 59 -16.85 35.96 -13.01
C VAL A 59 -15.78 36.76 -12.29
N TYR A 60 -14.83 36.08 -11.67
CA TYR A 60 -13.74 36.72 -10.95
C TYR A 60 -12.94 37.66 -11.85
N ASN A 61 -12.71 38.88 -11.36
CA ASN A 61 -11.76 39.83 -11.92
C ASN A 61 -11.19 40.68 -10.79
N GLU A 62 -9.86 40.75 -10.69
CA GLU A 62 -9.12 41.50 -9.67
C GLU A 62 -9.54 42.97 -9.58
N SER A 63 -9.87 43.58 -10.72
CA SER A 63 -10.27 44.99 -10.79
C SER A 63 -11.74 45.23 -10.37
N SER A 64 -12.55 44.18 -10.33
CA SER A 64 -13.98 44.27 -10.02
C SER A 64 -14.25 44.01 -8.53
N PRO A 65 -15.15 44.78 -7.88
CA PRO A 65 -15.58 44.45 -6.53
C PRO A 65 -16.31 43.11 -6.52
N ALA A 66 -16.20 42.37 -5.41
CA ALA A 66 -16.91 41.12 -5.22
C ALA A 66 -18.44 41.34 -5.23
N ALA A 67 -19.18 40.36 -5.73
CA ALA A 67 -20.64 40.41 -5.73
C ALA A 67 -21.18 40.37 -4.29
N PRO A 68 -22.26 41.10 -3.98
CA PRO A 68 -22.94 40.97 -2.71
C PRO A 68 -23.55 39.57 -2.58
N ASP A 69 -23.59 39.05 -1.35
CA ASP A 69 -24.22 37.75 -1.08
C ASP A 69 -25.73 37.82 -1.40
N ALA A 70 -26.25 36.79 -2.08
CA ALA A 70 -27.66 36.70 -2.45
C ALA A 70 -28.25 35.39 -1.94
N TYR A 71 -29.16 35.47 -0.98
CA TYR A 71 -29.75 34.31 -0.34
C TYR A 71 -31.18 34.07 -0.82
N VAL A 72 -31.53 32.80 -0.99
CA VAL A 72 -32.90 32.33 -1.25
C VAL A 72 -33.30 31.31 -0.18
N THR A 73 -34.59 31.15 0.06
CA THR A 73 -35.06 30.07 0.96
C THR A 73 -34.81 28.70 0.33
N TYR A 74 -34.56 27.69 1.16
CA TYR A 74 -34.39 26.31 0.68
C TYR A 74 -35.63 25.81 -0.08
N ASN A 75 -36.83 26.19 0.38
CA ASN A 75 -38.09 25.83 -0.28
C ASN A 75 -38.15 26.37 -1.71
N PHE A 76 -37.77 27.63 -1.92
CA PHE A 76 -37.64 28.21 -3.27
C PHE A 76 -36.57 27.49 -4.09
N CYS A 77 -35.37 27.29 -3.54
CA CYS A 77 -34.29 26.60 -4.25
C CYS A 77 -34.70 25.18 -4.69
N LYS A 78 -35.40 24.44 -3.82
CA LYS A 78 -35.85 23.09 -4.09
C LYS A 78 -36.94 23.04 -5.17
N SER A 79 -37.89 23.98 -5.18
CA SER A 79 -38.97 24.00 -6.18
C SER A 79 -38.50 24.51 -7.53
N GLU A 80 -37.78 25.63 -7.53
CA GLU A 80 -37.45 26.37 -8.76
C GLU A 80 -36.09 26.01 -9.35
N CYS A 81 -35.16 25.53 -8.52
CA CYS A 81 -33.79 25.22 -8.93
C CYS A 81 -33.41 23.77 -8.66
N GLY A 82 -34.38 22.90 -8.36
CA GLY A 82 -34.12 21.53 -7.93
C GLY A 82 -33.27 20.70 -8.91
N GLY A 83 -32.67 19.64 -8.37
CA GLY A 83 -31.85 18.68 -9.13
C GLY A 83 -30.38 18.70 -8.75
N TRP A 84 -29.54 18.07 -9.58
CA TRP A 84 -28.10 17.93 -9.35
C TRP A 84 -27.34 18.83 -10.30
N GLY A 85 -26.33 19.55 -9.79
CA GLY A 85 -25.41 20.34 -10.60
C GLY A 85 -24.41 19.41 -11.27
N VAL A 86 -24.88 18.69 -12.29
CA VAL A 86 -24.08 17.74 -13.07
C VAL A 86 -22.84 18.46 -13.59
N SER A 87 -21.66 17.87 -13.37
CA SER A 87 -20.39 18.42 -13.81
C SER A 87 -20.43 18.71 -15.32
N SER A 88 -20.17 19.96 -15.70
CA SER A 88 -20.19 20.38 -17.11
C SER A 88 -18.95 19.86 -17.84
N VAL A 89 -19.13 19.38 -19.07
CA VAL A 89 -18.01 18.95 -19.92
C VAL A 89 -17.05 20.10 -20.22
N GLU A 90 -17.57 21.33 -20.30
CA GLU A 90 -16.81 22.54 -20.60
C GLU A 90 -15.91 23.01 -19.44
N ASN A 91 -16.28 22.69 -18.20
CA ASN A 91 -15.52 23.05 -17.01
C ASN A 91 -14.69 21.85 -16.56
N ALA A 92 -13.47 21.73 -17.10
CA ALA A 92 -12.55 20.63 -16.80
C ALA A 92 -12.29 20.45 -15.29
N ASP A 93 -12.27 21.52 -14.51
CA ASP A 93 -11.99 21.44 -13.06
C ASP A 93 -13.07 20.68 -12.28
N GLN A 94 -14.30 20.58 -12.80
CA GLN A 94 -15.42 19.90 -12.14
C GLN A 94 -15.34 18.37 -12.26
N TRP A 95 -14.76 17.84 -13.33
CA TRP A 95 -14.73 16.39 -13.60
C TRP A 95 -13.31 15.87 -13.90
N ALA A 96 -12.56 16.58 -14.73
CA ALA A 96 -11.21 16.19 -15.13
C ALA A 96 -10.22 16.45 -14.00
N GLY A 97 -10.41 17.51 -13.21
CA GLY A 97 -9.61 17.77 -12.00
C GLY A 97 -9.54 16.54 -11.09
N PRO A 98 -10.65 16.11 -10.47
CA PRO A 98 -10.65 14.93 -9.59
C PRO A 98 -10.10 13.65 -10.25
N ILE A 99 -10.39 13.42 -11.53
CA ILE A 99 -10.00 12.20 -12.24
C ILE A 99 -8.51 12.20 -12.59
N VAL A 100 -8.03 13.24 -13.27
CA VAL A 100 -6.66 13.30 -13.81
C VAL A 100 -5.67 13.70 -12.73
N GLN A 101 -6.05 14.62 -11.84
CA GLN A 101 -5.15 15.16 -10.83
C GLN A 101 -4.97 14.22 -9.65
N PHE A 102 -6.01 13.48 -9.24
CA PHE A 102 -5.96 12.71 -7.99
C PHE A 102 -6.27 11.22 -8.14
N ILE A 103 -7.28 10.83 -8.92
CA ILE A 103 -7.63 9.41 -9.10
C ILE A 103 -6.56 8.70 -9.93
N LEU A 104 -6.12 9.27 -11.06
CA LEU A 104 -5.15 8.62 -11.94
C LEU A 104 -3.81 8.34 -11.21
N PRO A 105 -3.17 9.30 -10.51
CA PRO A 105 -1.99 9.00 -9.72
C PRO A 105 -2.26 7.95 -8.63
N SER A 106 -3.43 8.00 -7.98
CA SER A 106 -3.82 7.02 -6.97
C SER A 106 -3.96 5.60 -7.54
N VAL A 107 -4.46 5.48 -8.77
CA VAL A 107 -4.50 4.20 -9.49
C VAL A 107 -3.08 3.71 -9.79
N ILE A 108 -2.17 4.58 -10.20
CA ILE A 108 -0.75 4.21 -10.40
C ILE A 108 -0.15 3.71 -9.08
N PHE A 109 -0.41 4.38 -7.96
CA PHE A 109 0.00 3.90 -6.63
C PHE A 109 -0.60 2.53 -6.28
N SER A 110 -1.87 2.30 -6.62
CA SER A 110 -2.54 1.01 -6.38
C SER A 110 -1.93 -0.15 -7.17
N MET A 111 -1.38 0.12 -8.35
CA MET A 111 -0.70 -0.88 -9.18
C MET A 111 0.63 -1.34 -8.56
N ASN A 112 1.24 -0.47 -7.75
CA ASN A 112 2.48 -0.79 -7.02
C ASN A 112 2.23 -1.60 -5.75
N ILE A 113 0.99 -1.66 -5.28
CA ILE A 113 0.64 -2.44 -4.10
C ILE A 113 0.55 -3.93 -4.50
N PRO A 114 1.36 -4.81 -3.89
CA PRO A 114 1.42 -6.22 -4.24
C PRO A 114 0.07 -6.93 -4.11
N ARG A 115 -0.32 -7.59 -5.20
CA ARG A 115 -1.56 -8.38 -5.30
C ARG A 115 -1.24 -9.87 -5.10
N ARG A 116 -2.15 -10.59 -4.44
CA ARG A 116 -2.00 -12.05 -4.23
C ARG A 116 -2.72 -12.87 -5.31
N PHE A 117 -3.84 -12.38 -5.79
CA PHE A 117 -4.67 -13.05 -6.79
C PHE A 117 -5.32 -12.02 -7.69
N GLU A 118 -5.76 -12.49 -8.85
CA GLU A 118 -6.63 -11.73 -9.75
C GLU A 118 -8.07 -11.91 -9.27
N PHE A 119 -8.79 -10.82 -8.97
CA PHE A 119 -10.23 -10.91 -8.68
C PHE A 119 -11.01 -11.30 -9.93
N VAL A 120 -10.53 -10.88 -11.10
CA VAL A 120 -11.16 -11.20 -12.37
C VAL A 120 -10.12 -11.62 -13.40
N SER A 121 -9.96 -12.93 -13.55
CA SER A 121 -8.90 -13.49 -14.39
C SER A 121 -9.31 -13.57 -15.86
N SER A 122 -8.49 -12.99 -16.73
CA SER A 122 -8.59 -13.16 -18.19
C SER A 122 -8.22 -14.58 -18.64
N GLN A 123 -7.57 -15.38 -17.79
CA GLN A 123 -7.21 -16.77 -18.11
C GLN A 123 -8.45 -17.62 -18.42
N TRP A 124 -9.62 -17.26 -17.87
CA TRP A 124 -10.88 -17.89 -18.23
C TRP A 124 -11.23 -17.68 -19.70
N LEU A 125 -11.00 -16.48 -20.25
CA LEU A 125 -11.23 -16.18 -21.67
C LEU A 125 -10.27 -16.98 -22.55
N ASP A 126 -8.99 -17.07 -22.16
CA ASP A 126 -7.99 -17.84 -22.89
C ASP A 126 -8.29 -19.35 -22.90
N ILE A 127 -8.68 -19.90 -21.75
CA ILE A 127 -8.94 -21.34 -21.61
C ILE A 127 -10.26 -21.74 -22.30
N LEU A 128 -11.32 -20.95 -22.18
CA LEU A 128 -12.63 -21.32 -22.73
C LEU A 128 -12.78 -21.01 -24.21
N LEU A 129 -12.23 -19.89 -24.68
CA LEU A 129 -12.49 -19.41 -26.04
C LEU A 129 -11.31 -19.61 -27.00
N LEU A 130 -10.06 -19.63 -26.51
CA LEU A 130 -8.88 -19.70 -27.38
C LEU A 130 -8.22 -21.08 -27.41
N SER A 131 -8.57 -22.02 -26.52
CA SER A 131 -7.92 -23.33 -26.40
C SER A 131 -8.07 -24.23 -27.63
N ASN A 132 -9.17 -24.13 -28.37
CA ASN A 132 -9.44 -24.94 -29.57
C ASN A 132 -9.06 -24.25 -30.89
N LEU A 133 -8.52 -23.03 -30.87
CA LEU A 133 -8.24 -22.25 -32.08
C LEU A 133 -6.76 -22.17 -32.39
N HIS A 134 -6.41 -22.41 -33.66
CA HIS A 134 -5.04 -22.39 -34.17
C HIS A 134 -4.86 -21.32 -35.27
N GLY A 135 -3.64 -20.80 -35.41
CA GLY A 135 -3.25 -19.87 -36.48
C GLY A 135 -3.96 -18.51 -36.45
N TRP A 136 -4.25 -17.95 -37.63
CA TRP A 136 -4.83 -16.61 -37.81
C TRP A 136 -6.16 -16.40 -37.06
N ARG A 137 -6.99 -17.45 -36.93
CA ARG A 137 -8.26 -17.38 -36.19
C ARG A 137 -8.04 -17.08 -34.70
N ARG A 138 -6.97 -17.59 -34.11
CA ARG A 138 -6.59 -17.29 -32.72
C ARG A 138 -6.14 -15.83 -32.59
N ALA A 139 -5.38 -15.32 -33.54
CA ALA A 139 -4.92 -13.92 -33.52
C ALA A 139 -6.10 -12.94 -33.66
N ALA A 140 -7.00 -13.18 -34.61
CA ALA A 140 -8.18 -12.34 -34.81
C ALA A 140 -9.12 -12.38 -33.59
N LEU A 141 -9.40 -13.57 -33.04
CA LEU A 141 -10.24 -13.68 -31.85
C LEU A 141 -9.55 -13.08 -30.61
N SER A 142 -8.24 -13.27 -30.45
CA SER A 142 -7.47 -12.64 -29.37
C SER A 142 -7.59 -11.11 -29.41
N LEU A 143 -7.53 -10.51 -30.61
CA LEU A 143 -7.73 -9.08 -30.79
C LEU A 143 -9.15 -8.63 -30.42
N VAL A 144 -10.19 -9.38 -30.80
CA VAL A 144 -11.57 -9.11 -30.38
C VAL A 144 -11.74 -9.23 -28.86
N MET A 145 -11.04 -10.19 -28.24
CA MET A 145 -11.11 -10.46 -26.81
C MET A 145 -10.29 -9.47 -25.96
N THR A 146 -9.49 -8.59 -26.58
CA THR A 146 -8.79 -7.51 -25.85
C THR A 146 -9.76 -6.57 -25.15
N LEU A 147 -10.89 -6.20 -25.77
CA LEU A 147 -11.86 -5.28 -25.17
C LEU A 147 -12.51 -5.86 -23.90
N PRO A 148 -13.07 -7.09 -23.91
CA PRO A 148 -13.50 -7.76 -22.69
C PRO A 148 -12.39 -7.91 -21.65
N ALA A 149 -11.16 -8.26 -22.06
CA ALA A 149 -10.04 -8.39 -21.14
C ALA A 149 -9.68 -7.05 -20.47
N LEU A 150 -9.69 -5.94 -21.21
CA LEU A 150 -9.50 -4.59 -20.67
C LEU A 150 -10.59 -4.22 -19.66
N LEU A 151 -11.86 -4.57 -19.92
CA LEU A 151 -12.95 -4.36 -18.96
C LEU A 151 -12.73 -5.16 -17.67
N PHE A 152 -12.21 -6.39 -17.76
CA PHE A 152 -11.90 -7.19 -16.59
C PHE A 152 -10.72 -6.62 -15.79
N VAL A 153 -9.66 -6.17 -16.46
CA VAL A 153 -8.52 -5.49 -15.81
C VAL A 153 -8.98 -4.19 -15.14
N PHE A 154 -9.86 -3.43 -15.79
CA PHE A 154 -10.46 -2.24 -15.22
C PHE A 154 -11.27 -2.56 -13.96
N ALA A 155 -12.15 -3.57 -14.01
CA ALA A 155 -12.94 -4.00 -12.87
C ALA A 155 -12.05 -4.49 -11.69
N ASP A 156 -11.03 -5.31 -11.97
CA ASP A 156 -10.05 -5.75 -10.96
C ASP A 156 -9.34 -4.56 -10.32
N THR A 157 -8.93 -3.57 -11.12
CA THR A 157 -8.28 -2.35 -10.63
C THR A 157 -9.21 -1.53 -9.74
N VAL A 158 -10.48 -1.36 -10.13
CA VAL A 158 -11.48 -0.66 -9.28
C VAL A 158 -11.66 -1.40 -7.95
N VAL A 159 -11.83 -2.72 -7.97
CA VAL A 159 -11.97 -3.53 -6.74
C VAL A 159 -10.75 -3.37 -5.83
N TRP A 160 -9.54 -3.36 -6.40
CA TRP A 160 -8.32 -3.15 -5.62
C TRP A 160 -8.21 -1.74 -5.03
N VAL A 161 -8.51 -0.68 -5.79
CA VAL A 161 -8.54 0.69 -5.26
C VAL A 161 -9.51 0.80 -4.10
N MET A 162 -10.71 0.23 -4.25
CA MET A 162 -11.71 0.22 -3.18
C MET A 162 -11.26 -0.58 -1.95
N THR A 163 -10.56 -1.69 -2.17
CA THR A 163 -9.96 -2.49 -1.09
C THR A 163 -8.89 -1.70 -0.34
N ILE A 164 -8.06 -0.94 -1.04
CA ILE A 164 -7.01 -0.10 -0.42
C ILE A 164 -7.66 1.01 0.41
N MET A 165 -8.68 1.68 -0.12
CA MET A 165 -9.41 2.71 0.63
C MET A 165 -10.03 2.13 1.89
N CYS A 166 -10.78 1.02 1.82
CA CYS A 166 -11.44 0.47 3.01
C CYS A 166 -10.47 -0.17 4.03
N MET A 167 -9.28 -0.62 3.59
CA MET A 167 -8.28 -1.28 4.45
C MET A 167 -7.01 -0.45 4.69
N ALA A 168 -7.05 0.86 4.44
CA ALA A 168 -5.88 1.74 4.57
C ALA A 168 -5.24 1.67 5.98
N GLY A 169 -6.05 1.77 7.04
CA GLY A 169 -5.62 1.57 8.44
C GLY A 169 -4.84 0.28 8.66
N PRO A 170 -5.49 -0.88 8.47
CA PRO A 170 -4.85 -2.19 8.57
C PRO A 170 -3.57 -2.35 7.74
N MET A 171 -3.55 -1.85 6.49
CA MET A 171 -2.38 -1.93 5.61
C MET A 171 -1.21 -1.10 6.16
N MET A 172 -1.49 0.10 6.65
CA MET A 172 -0.48 0.99 7.22
C MET A 172 0.15 0.41 8.50
N VAL A 173 -0.69 -0.10 9.41
CA VAL A 173 -0.21 -0.77 10.64
C VAL A 173 0.67 -1.97 10.28
N ALA A 174 0.23 -2.80 9.33
CA ALA A 174 0.99 -3.99 8.94
C ALA A 174 2.33 -3.64 8.28
N GLY A 175 2.38 -2.62 7.43
CA GLY A 175 3.61 -2.15 6.78
C GLY A 175 4.60 -1.51 7.77
N LEU A 176 4.13 -0.61 8.65
CA LEU A 176 4.99 -0.01 9.69
C LEU A 176 5.47 -1.05 10.71
N HIS A 177 4.63 -2.03 11.05
CA HIS A 177 5.02 -3.15 11.90
C HIS A 177 6.15 -3.96 11.25
N GLU A 178 6.04 -4.28 9.96
CA GLU A 178 7.08 -4.97 9.21
C GLU A 178 8.39 -4.16 9.16
N ALA A 179 8.31 -2.87 8.85
CA ALA A 179 9.47 -1.98 8.76
C ALA A 179 10.24 -1.88 10.08
N LEU A 180 9.52 -1.80 11.19
CA LEU A 180 10.12 -1.76 12.52
C LEU A 180 10.79 -3.11 12.87
N LEU A 181 10.21 -4.24 12.46
CA LEU A 181 10.84 -5.55 12.63
C LEU A 181 12.14 -5.64 11.82
N ASP A 182 12.13 -5.21 10.55
CA ASP A 182 13.32 -5.22 9.70
C ASP A 182 14.45 -4.40 10.30
N PHE A 183 14.13 -3.18 10.76
CA PHE A 183 15.10 -2.31 11.42
C PHE A 183 15.71 -2.98 12.66
N LYS A 184 14.87 -3.53 13.56
CA LYS A 184 15.34 -4.17 14.80
C LYS A 184 16.14 -5.44 14.54
N ILE A 185 15.77 -6.24 13.54
CA ILE A 185 16.53 -7.44 13.16
C ILE A 185 17.93 -7.03 12.67
N LEU A 186 18.04 -6.02 11.80
CA LEU A 186 19.32 -5.54 11.29
C LEU A 186 20.17 -4.88 12.38
N GLU A 187 19.56 -4.10 13.28
CA GLU A 187 20.26 -3.51 14.43
C GLU A 187 20.79 -4.60 15.39
N ALA A 188 20.01 -5.65 15.63
CA ALA A 188 20.45 -6.80 16.43
C ALA A 188 21.61 -7.56 15.75
N LEU A 189 21.58 -7.70 14.42
CA LEU A 189 22.66 -8.31 13.65
C LEU A 189 23.96 -7.49 13.67
N LYS A 190 23.85 -6.16 13.73
CA LYS A 190 25.00 -5.25 13.83
C LYS A 190 25.62 -5.23 15.22
N THR A 191 24.79 -5.26 16.26
CA THR A 191 25.25 -5.18 17.65
C THR A 191 25.90 -6.49 18.12
N ARG A 192 25.47 -7.61 17.53
CA ARG A 192 25.96 -8.94 17.91
C ARG A 192 27.10 -9.37 17.01
N ASN A 193 28.25 -9.59 17.62
CA ASN A 193 29.29 -10.41 17.04
C ASN A 193 28.78 -11.86 17.03
N TYR A 194 28.06 -12.25 15.97
CA TYR A 194 27.85 -13.67 15.62
C TYR A 194 29.18 -14.35 15.18
N ILE A 195 30.30 -13.62 15.29
CA ILE A 195 31.67 -13.98 14.93
C ILE A 195 32.46 -14.12 16.24
N PRO A 196 33.09 -15.26 16.53
CA PRO A 196 34.10 -15.33 17.58
C PRO A 196 35.40 -14.65 17.11
N ASP A 197 36.11 -13.99 18.03
CA ASP A 197 37.45 -13.47 17.78
C ASP A 197 38.32 -14.55 17.12
N PRO A 198 39.18 -14.21 16.13
CA PRO A 198 40.12 -15.17 15.58
C PRO A 198 40.95 -15.78 16.73
N PRO A 199 41.27 -17.09 16.68
CA PRO A 199 42.05 -17.72 17.73
C PRO A 199 43.35 -16.94 17.88
N ARG A 200 43.55 -16.36 19.07
CA ARG A 200 44.83 -15.74 19.44
C ARG A 200 45.89 -16.82 19.28
N VAL A 201 46.73 -16.65 18.27
CA VAL A 201 47.94 -17.45 18.11
C VAL A 201 48.72 -17.29 19.43
N PRO A 202 49.06 -18.38 20.14
CA PRO A 202 49.92 -18.29 21.29
C PRO A 202 51.22 -17.63 20.86
N GLU A 203 51.55 -16.55 21.55
CA GLU A 203 52.80 -15.82 21.47
C GLU A 203 53.99 -16.80 21.54
N GLU A 204 55.00 -16.55 20.70
CA GLU A 204 56.13 -17.40 20.39
C GLU A 204 56.70 -18.16 21.61
N ILE A 205 56.74 -19.50 21.50
CA ILE A 205 57.52 -20.34 22.40
C ILE A 205 59.01 -20.17 22.03
N PRO A 206 59.90 -19.73 22.95
CA PRO A 206 61.32 -19.59 22.63
C PRO A 206 61.96 -20.96 22.42
N LEU A 207 62.67 -21.14 21.29
CA LEU A 207 63.53 -22.31 21.07
C LEU A 207 64.71 -22.29 22.06
N HIS A 208 64.83 -23.32 22.88
CA HIS A 208 66.11 -23.76 23.46
C HIS A 208 66.39 -25.22 23.03
N PRO A 209 67.68 -25.59 22.86
CA PRO A 209 68.06 -26.75 22.06
C PRO A 209 68.08 -28.08 22.83
N MET A 210 68.04 -29.13 22.02
CA MET A 210 67.97 -30.56 22.31
C MET A 210 68.81 -31.07 23.50
N GLY A 211 68.22 -32.00 24.25
CA GLY A 211 68.90 -32.94 25.14
C GLY A 211 67.96 -34.09 25.48
N ASP A 212 68.42 -35.32 25.21
CA ASP A 212 67.70 -36.59 25.29
C ASP A 212 67.01 -36.87 26.64
N SER A 213 65.81 -37.48 26.58
CA SER A 213 65.54 -38.76 27.26
C SER A 213 64.06 -39.19 27.16
N LEU A 214 63.89 -40.48 26.90
CA LEU A 214 62.68 -41.29 26.91
C LEU A 214 61.79 -41.05 28.14
N VAL A 215 60.49 -40.79 27.95
CA VAL A 215 59.36 -41.50 28.61
C VAL A 215 58.10 -41.29 27.77
N ALA A 216 57.44 -42.40 27.45
CA ALA A 216 56.13 -42.45 26.82
C ALA A 216 55.06 -41.72 27.64
N ASN A 217 54.28 -40.86 27.00
CA ASN A 217 52.86 -40.69 27.32
C ASN A 217 52.12 -40.23 26.07
N SER A 218 51.23 -41.11 25.62
CA SER A 218 50.16 -40.81 24.69
C SER A 218 49.27 -39.71 25.27
N VAL A 219 49.37 -38.51 24.73
CA VAL A 219 48.29 -37.53 24.77
C VAL A 219 48.07 -37.13 23.31
N ALA A 220 47.16 -37.85 22.67
CA ALA A 220 46.45 -37.28 21.55
C ALA A 220 45.69 -36.09 22.12
N ASP A 221 46.17 -34.88 21.86
CA ASP A 221 45.38 -33.68 22.08
C ASP A 221 44.12 -33.82 21.21
N GLU A 222 43.02 -34.19 21.86
CA GLU A 222 41.68 -33.92 21.38
C GLU A 222 41.57 -32.40 21.20
N ILE A 223 41.84 -31.93 19.98
CA ILE A 223 41.32 -30.65 19.53
C ILE A 223 39.79 -30.77 19.63
N GLU A 224 39.23 -30.19 20.70
CA GLU A 224 37.81 -30.16 21.00
C GLU A 224 37.00 -29.84 19.72
N PRO A 225 36.09 -30.73 19.27
CA PRO A 225 35.19 -30.45 18.15
C PRO A 225 34.19 -29.31 18.46
N ARG A 226 34.12 -28.86 19.72
CA ARG A 226 33.07 -28.02 20.29
C ARG A 226 33.04 -26.59 19.73
N ASN A 227 34.19 -26.02 19.38
CA ASN A 227 34.27 -24.65 18.84
C ASN A 227 33.85 -24.54 17.36
N ARG A 228 33.92 -25.64 16.60
CA ARG A 228 33.60 -25.61 15.16
C ARG A 228 32.10 -25.59 14.90
N ASP A 229 31.33 -26.31 15.72
CA ASP A 229 29.87 -26.39 15.62
C ASP A 229 29.20 -25.07 16.04
N GLN A 230 29.72 -24.39 17.07
CA GLN A 230 29.20 -23.09 17.52
C GLN A 230 29.34 -21.99 16.44
N ASN A 231 30.46 -21.97 15.70
CA ASN A 231 30.71 -20.96 14.68
C ASN A 231 29.78 -21.15 13.45
N PHE A 232 29.46 -22.41 13.12
CA PHE A 232 28.54 -22.72 12.03
C PHE A 232 27.09 -22.38 12.39
N ASP A 233 26.71 -22.54 13.65
CA ASP A 233 25.36 -22.20 14.14
C ASP A 233 25.11 -20.68 14.16
N GLY A 234 26.09 -19.87 14.55
CA GLY A 234 25.98 -18.39 14.52
C GLY A 234 25.81 -17.83 13.10
N LEU A 235 26.60 -18.33 12.14
CA LEU A 235 26.44 -17.99 10.72
C LEU A 235 25.04 -18.39 10.20
N ARG A 236 24.55 -19.56 10.60
CA ARG A 236 23.21 -20.04 10.21
C ARG A 236 22.10 -19.13 10.68
N ASP A 237 22.19 -18.64 11.92
CA ASP A 237 21.21 -17.70 12.45
C ASP A 237 21.23 -16.38 11.68
N LYS A 238 22.42 -15.86 11.41
CA LYS A 238 22.57 -14.60 10.66
C LYS A 238 21.92 -14.71 9.28
N VAL A 239 22.19 -15.81 8.56
CA VAL A 239 21.58 -16.07 7.25
C VAL A 239 20.06 -16.22 7.36
N GLU A 240 19.58 -16.95 8.36
CA GLU A 240 18.14 -17.15 8.60
C GLU A 240 17.42 -15.82 8.89
N LEU A 241 18.02 -14.94 9.69
CA LEU A 241 17.49 -13.61 9.98
C LEU A 241 17.49 -12.70 8.73
N LEU A 242 18.55 -12.70 7.93
CA LEU A 242 18.60 -11.96 6.66
C LEU A 242 17.54 -12.46 5.66
N VAL A 243 17.30 -13.77 5.63
CA VAL A 243 16.21 -14.37 4.84
C VAL A 243 14.84 -13.92 5.34
N ILE A 244 14.63 -13.79 6.65
CA ILE A 244 13.36 -13.28 7.21
C ILE A 244 13.13 -11.83 6.76
N VAL A 245 14.16 -10.99 6.75
CA VAL A 245 14.06 -9.61 6.26
C VAL A 245 13.63 -9.60 4.78
N LEU A 246 14.28 -10.39 3.92
CA LEU A 246 14.03 -10.40 2.47
C LEU A 246 12.81 -11.20 2.02
N ALA A 247 12.44 -12.28 2.70
CA ALA A 247 11.42 -13.24 2.26
C ALA A 247 10.29 -13.45 3.27
N GLY A 248 10.31 -12.75 4.42
CA GLY A 248 9.30 -12.86 5.49
C GLY A 248 7.88 -12.43 5.10
N ASN A 249 7.66 -11.99 3.85
CA ASN A 249 6.34 -11.72 3.28
C ASN A 249 5.83 -12.84 2.36
N LEU A 250 6.56 -13.94 2.26
CA LEU A 250 6.16 -15.10 1.45
C LEU A 250 5.56 -16.19 2.35
N GLN A 251 4.66 -16.97 1.78
CA GLN A 251 4.06 -18.16 2.41
C GLN A 251 4.08 -19.33 1.41
N LEU A 252 4.43 -20.54 1.86
CA LEU A 252 4.15 -21.74 1.07
C LEU A 252 2.65 -22.00 1.03
N LYS A 253 2.15 -22.35 -0.14
CA LYS A 253 0.82 -22.95 -0.26
C LYS A 253 0.93 -24.44 0.07
N ALA A 254 0.17 -24.89 1.07
CA ALA A 254 0.17 -26.25 1.59
C ALA A 254 0.03 -27.34 0.51
N TYR A 255 1.17 -27.88 0.09
CA TYR A 255 1.33 -29.25 -0.37
C TYR A 255 2.20 -29.90 0.74
N GLY A 256 1.73 -30.98 1.40
CA GLY A 256 2.46 -31.58 2.53
C GLY A 256 3.86 -32.13 2.14
N PRO A 257 4.65 -32.74 3.04
CA PRO A 257 4.89 -32.47 4.45
C PRO A 257 6.11 -31.52 4.60
N TRP A 258 6.10 -30.34 3.98
CA TRP A 258 7.19 -29.36 4.15
C TRP A 258 6.81 -28.42 5.29
N ARG A 259 7.30 -28.69 6.51
CA ARG A 259 6.82 -28.02 7.72
C ARG A 259 7.32 -26.58 7.91
N ASP A 260 8.43 -26.14 7.30
CA ASP A 260 8.98 -24.80 7.58
C ASP A 260 9.61 -24.11 6.35
N ASN A 261 8.95 -23.07 5.83
CA ASN A 261 9.41 -22.24 4.69
C ASN A 261 10.81 -21.65 4.90
N LEU A 262 11.07 -21.24 6.14
CA LEU A 262 12.31 -20.61 6.58
C LEU A 262 13.49 -21.58 6.51
N VAL A 263 13.27 -22.82 6.96
CA VAL A 263 14.29 -23.88 6.90
C VAL A 263 14.58 -24.24 5.44
N LEU A 264 13.56 -24.30 4.58
CA LEU A 264 13.75 -24.62 3.17
C LEU A 264 14.63 -23.58 2.44
N ILE A 265 14.35 -22.28 2.62
CA ILE A 265 15.11 -21.22 1.94
C ILE A 265 16.54 -21.13 2.49
N SER A 266 16.67 -21.14 3.82
CA SER A 266 17.99 -21.06 4.46
C SER A 266 18.85 -22.29 4.12
N GLU A 267 18.29 -23.50 4.11
CA GLU A 267 19.03 -24.69 3.70
C GLU A 267 19.33 -24.70 2.19
N ALA A 268 18.47 -24.16 1.32
CA ALA A 268 18.79 -24.02 -0.11
C ALA A 268 19.99 -23.08 -0.34
N LEU A 269 20.00 -21.92 0.35
CA LEU A 269 21.15 -21.00 0.35
C LEU A 269 22.43 -21.68 0.86
N LEU A 270 22.33 -22.43 1.96
CA LEU A 270 23.46 -23.13 2.57
C LEU A 270 23.87 -24.41 1.82
N ALA A 271 22.99 -25.05 1.05
CA ALA A 271 23.28 -26.25 0.27
C ALA A 271 24.16 -25.92 -0.94
N THR A 272 23.96 -24.74 -1.54
CA THR A 272 24.85 -24.22 -2.60
C THR A 272 26.31 -24.18 -2.13
N ARG A 273 26.55 -23.90 -0.83
CA ARG A 273 27.87 -23.97 -0.20
C ARG A 273 28.43 -25.39 -0.08
N ARG A 274 27.61 -26.40 0.24
CA ARG A 274 28.10 -27.80 0.34
C ARG A 274 28.60 -28.33 -0.99
N HIS A 275 27.94 -27.96 -2.10
CA HIS A 275 28.40 -28.34 -3.43
C HIS A 275 29.74 -27.68 -3.78
N GLN A 276 29.96 -26.43 -3.37
CA GLN A 276 31.23 -25.72 -3.55
C GLN A 276 32.36 -26.35 -2.70
N PHE A 277 32.10 -26.68 -1.44
CA PHE A 277 33.09 -27.30 -0.54
C PHE A 277 33.50 -28.70 -0.98
N ASN A 278 32.56 -29.46 -1.55
CA ASN A 278 32.82 -30.79 -2.08
C ASN A 278 33.59 -30.75 -3.42
N ALA A 279 33.42 -29.69 -4.22
CA ALA A 279 34.18 -29.48 -5.46
C ALA A 279 35.63 -29.02 -5.21
N MET A 280 35.93 -28.40 -4.06
CA MET A 280 37.28 -27.96 -3.69
C MET A 280 38.11 -29.00 -2.93
N ARG A 281 37.56 -30.18 -2.59
CA ARG A 281 38.36 -31.27 -2.02
C ARG A 281 39.21 -31.91 -3.13
N PRO A 282 40.54 -32.00 -2.98
CA PRO A 282 41.35 -32.82 -3.86
C PRO A 282 40.84 -34.26 -3.78
N HIS A 283 40.49 -34.86 -4.92
CA HIS A 283 40.24 -36.29 -4.97
C HIS A 283 41.52 -37.02 -4.55
N PRO A 284 41.47 -37.97 -3.59
CA PRO A 284 42.61 -38.84 -3.36
C PRO A 284 42.85 -39.62 -4.66
N ALA A 285 44.10 -39.59 -5.12
CA ALA A 285 44.52 -40.29 -6.33
C ALA A 285 44.09 -41.76 -6.25
N GLN A 286 43.10 -42.14 -7.06
CA GLN A 286 42.71 -43.53 -7.23
C GLN A 286 43.76 -44.22 -8.09
N THR A 287 44.49 -45.14 -7.46
CA THR A 287 45.40 -46.08 -8.09
C THR A 287 44.63 -46.93 -9.10
N THR A 288 45.11 -46.92 -10.34
CA THR A 288 44.62 -47.71 -11.47
C THR A 288 45.00 -49.19 -11.31
N SER A 289 44.02 -50.08 -11.38
CA SER A 289 44.15 -51.42 -11.96
C SER A 289 42.77 -52.06 -12.17
N ASP A 290 42.32 -52.06 -13.44
CA ASP A 290 41.62 -53.09 -14.25
C ASP A 290 40.61 -54.04 -13.55
N LEU A 291 39.40 -54.36 -14.06
CA LEU A 291 38.98 -54.63 -15.45
C LEU A 291 37.42 -54.77 -15.53
N GLN A 292 36.80 -54.24 -16.60
CA GLN A 292 35.56 -54.68 -17.35
C GLN A 292 34.22 -54.92 -16.60
N LEU A 293 33.02 -54.54 -17.07
CA LEU A 293 32.43 -54.32 -18.40
C LEU A 293 31.03 -53.67 -18.20
N SER A 294 30.64 -52.66 -18.98
CA SER A 294 29.30 -52.52 -19.61
C SER A 294 29.09 -51.11 -20.18
N ASP A 295 29.24 -51.02 -21.50
CA ASP A 295 28.94 -49.86 -22.33
C ASP A 295 27.43 -49.57 -22.35
N ARG A 296 26.98 -48.50 -21.66
CA ARG A 296 25.79 -47.72 -22.10
C ARG A 296 25.54 -46.36 -21.43
N ALA A 297 26.55 -45.68 -20.87
CA ALA A 297 26.35 -44.38 -20.24
C ALA A 297 27.48 -43.39 -20.54
N GLN A 298 27.67 -43.02 -21.81
CA GLN A 298 28.50 -41.88 -22.19
C GLN A 298 27.74 -40.95 -23.14
N ALA A 299 26.94 -40.08 -22.54
CA ALA A 299 26.59 -38.76 -23.07
C ALA A 299 26.05 -37.90 -21.91
N LEU A 300 26.84 -37.75 -20.85
CA LEU A 300 26.67 -36.67 -19.88
C LEU A 300 27.91 -35.78 -20.00
N PRO A 301 27.75 -34.47 -20.26
CA PRO A 301 28.90 -33.60 -20.42
C PRO A 301 29.60 -33.44 -19.07
N HIS A 302 30.83 -33.96 -18.96
CA HIS A 302 31.79 -33.63 -17.90
C HIS A 302 32.22 -32.15 -18.03
N SER A 303 31.29 -31.23 -17.76
CA SER A 303 31.51 -29.77 -17.81
C SER A 303 30.90 -29.02 -16.62
N GLU A 304 30.41 -29.72 -15.60
CA GLU A 304 29.78 -29.06 -14.43
C GLU A 304 30.78 -28.66 -13.33
N ALA A 305 32.06 -29.05 -13.43
CA ALA A 305 33.07 -28.76 -12.40
C ALA A 305 33.63 -27.32 -12.43
N ASN A 306 33.29 -26.50 -13.44
CA ASN A 306 33.81 -25.14 -13.61
C ASN A 306 32.73 -24.04 -13.56
N GLN A 307 31.51 -24.34 -13.13
CA GLN A 307 30.54 -23.28 -12.86
C GLN A 307 30.87 -22.62 -11.52
N ASN A 308 31.37 -21.38 -11.60
CA ASN A 308 31.59 -20.50 -10.47
C ASN A 308 30.23 -20.20 -9.81
N TYR A 309 29.85 -21.00 -8.81
CA TYR A 309 28.62 -20.77 -8.06
C TYR A 309 28.74 -19.43 -7.31
N PRO A 310 27.73 -18.55 -7.38
CA PRO A 310 27.78 -17.27 -6.69
C PRO A 310 27.87 -17.51 -5.17
N SER A 311 28.70 -16.71 -4.49
CA SER A 311 28.82 -16.73 -3.03
C SER A 311 27.46 -16.46 -2.37
N LEU A 312 27.31 -16.88 -1.10
CA LEU A 312 26.08 -16.67 -0.34
C LEU A 312 25.70 -15.19 -0.22
N SER A 313 26.69 -14.34 0.03
CA SER A 313 26.58 -12.88 0.03
C SER A 313 26.06 -12.34 -1.31
N GLU A 314 26.62 -12.81 -2.41
CA GLU A 314 26.22 -12.44 -3.76
C GLU A 314 24.79 -12.89 -4.07
N GLN A 315 24.38 -14.08 -3.60
CA GLN A 315 22.99 -14.53 -3.74
C GLN A 315 22.01 -13.66 -2.94
N LEU A 316 22.33 -13.32 -1.68
CA LEU A 316 21.51 -12.43 -0.85
C LEU A 316 21.44 -11.01 -1.45
N LYS A 317 22.56 -10.51 -1.97
CA LYS A 317 22.63 -9.22 -2.66
C LYS A 317 21.78 -9.24 -3.93
N ARG A 318 21.84 -10.31 -4.73
CA ARG A 318 20.96 -10.50 -5.90
C ARG A 318 19.49 -10.50 -5.50
N LEU A 319 19.10 -11.19 -4.43
CA LEU A 319 17.72 -11.18 -3.93
C LEU A 319 17.26 -9.78 -3.50
N MET A 320 18.12 -8.99 -2.86
CA MET A 320 17.83 -7.60 -2.49
C MET A 320 17.74 -6.69 -3.73
N THR A 321 18.69 -6.78 -4.66
CA THR A 321 18.70 -5.95 -5.88
C THR A 321 17.58 -6.28 -6.86
N ALA A 322 17.03 -7.50 -6.80
CA ALA A 322 15.84 -7.89 -7.57
C ALA A 322 14.57 -7.12 -7.14
N GLN A 323 14.61 -6.43 -6.00
CA GLN A 323 13.52 -5.58 -5.53
C GLN A 323 13.61 -4.18 -6.11
N SER A 324 12.48 -3.65 -6.56
CA SER A 324 12.38 -2.30 -7.09
C SER A 324 12.83 -1.24 -6.07
N ALA A 325 13.58 -0.26 -6.54
CA ALA A 325 13.95 0.90 -5.74
C ALA A 325 12.70 1.76 -5.47
N PHE A 326 12.64 2.43 -4.31
CA PHE A 326 11.52 3.29 -3.91
C PHE A 326 11.13 4.28 -5.00
N GLY A 327 12.11 4.95 -5.62
CA GLY A 327 11.86 5.90 -6.71
C GLY A 327 11.16 5.28 -7.92
N ALA A 328 11.46 4.01 -8.25
CA ALA A 328 10.78 3.30 -9.33
C ALA A 328 9.34 2.88 -8.96
N ILE A 329 9.08 2.63 -7.66
CA ILE A 329 7.76 2.25 -7.16
C ILE A 329 6.85 3.48 -7.08
N VAL A 330 7.28 4.53 -6.39
CA VAL A 330 6.39 5.66 -6.04
C VAL A 330 6.76 6.98 -6.72
N GLY A 331 7.98 7.13 -7.24
CA GLY A 331 8.52 8.43 -7.66
C GLY A 331 7.68 9.13 -8.74
N ALA A 332 7.37 8.44 -9.84
CA ALA A 332 6.58 9.02 -10.93
C ALA A 332 5.18 9.47 -10.44
N ALA A 333 4.50 8.62 -9.67
CA ALA A 333 3.17 8.91 -9.15
C ALA A 333 3.20 10.08 -8.16
N VAL A 334 4.25 10.22 -7.33
CA VAL A 334 4.44 11.37 -6.43
C VAL A 334 4.60 12.65 -7.24
N VAL A 335 5.40 12.64 -8.32
CA VAL A 335 5.60 13.83 -9.17
C VAL A 335 4.28 14.29 -9.80
N PHE A 336 3.49 13.36 -10.35
CA PHE A 336 2.18 13.71 -10.91
C PHE A 336 1.24 14.27 -9.83
N TYR A 337 1.23 13.68 -8.65
CA TYR A 337 0.36 14.09 -7.55
C TYR A 337 0.75 15.47 -6.97
N LEU A 338 2.04 15.75 -6.82
CA LEU A 338 2.53 17.07 -6.42
C LEU A 338 2.27 18.12 -7.52
N GLY A 339 2.48 17.76 -8.78
CA GLY A 339 2.18 18.62 -9.93
C GLY A 339 0.69 19.00 -9.98
N ALA A 340 -0.20 18.06 -9.67
CA ALA A 340 -1.62 18.29 -9.52
C ALA A 340 -1.93 19.34 -8.44
N PHE A 341 -1.39 19.20 -7.23
CA PHE A 341 -1.56 20.20 -6.18
C PHE A 341 -1.04 21.59 -6.57
N ILE A 342 0.14 21.65 -7.17
CA ILE A 342 0.74 22.90 -7.64
C ILE A 342 -0.18 23.56 -8.69
N TYR A 343 -0.68 22.78 -9.65
CA TYR A 343 -1.62 23.28 -10.66
C TYR A 343 -2.89 23.84 -10.03
N THR A 344 -3.52 23.13 -9.09
CA THR A 344 -4.73 23.61 -8.41
C THR A 344 -4.46 24.87 -7.59
N ILE A 345 -3.28 25.00 -6.97
CA ILE A 345 -2.89 26.23 -6.26
C ILE A 345 -2.72 27.39 -7.24
N LEU A 346 -2.07 27.17 -8.39
CA LEU A 346 -1.93 28.19 -9.43
C LEU A 346 -3.29 28.62 -9.99
N ASP A 347 -4.22 27.67 -10.16
CA ASP A 347 -5.60 27.96 -10.58
C ASP A 347 -6.32 28.84 -9.55
N LEU A 348 -6.21 28.52 -8.25
CA LEU A 348 -6.76 29.33 -7.17
C LEU A 348 -6.12 30.72 -7.04
N LEU A 349 -4.86 30.87 -7.45
CA LEU A 349 -4.19 32.18 -7.52
C LEU A 349 -4.71 33.01 -8.70
N GLY A 350 -5.08 32.36 -9.82
CA GLY A 350 -5.66 33.01 -10.99
C GLY A 350 -7.16 33.33 -10.84
N ASP A 351 -7.92 32.46 -10.17
CA ASP A 351 -9.33 32.67 -9.82
C ASP A 351 -9.57 32.36 -8.34
N LYS A 352 -9.48 33.41 -7.51
CA LYS A 352 -9.73 33.32 -6.07
C LYS A 352 -11.19 32.99 -5.72
N SER A 353 -12.13 33.08 -6.64
CA SER A 353 -13.51 32.68 -6.39
C SER A 353 -13.80 31.23 -6.84
N ASN A 354 -12.84 30.52 -7.42
CA ASN A 354 -13.09 29.17 -7.95
C ASN A 354 -13.30 28.14 -6.83
N GLN A 355 -14.57 27.95 -6.47
CA GLN A 355 -14.98 26.99 -5.46
C GLN A 355 -14.69 25.55 -5.90
N ASP A 356 -14.86 25.24 -7.20
CA ASP A 356 -14.69 23.89 -7.73
C ASP A 356 -13.23 23.44 -7.62
N ALA A 357 -12.27 24.34 -7.86
CA ALA A 357 -10.85 24.09 -7.62
C ALA A 357 -10.54 23.83 -6.13
N ALA A 358 -11.12 24.59 -5.21
CA ALA A 358 -10.94 24.38 -3.76
C ALA A 358 -11.51 23.03 -3.29
N ILE A 359 -12.62 22.59 -3.87
CA ILE A 359 -13.22 21.29 -3.57
C ILE A 359 -12.39 20.17 -4.21
N SER A 360 -11.91 20.36 -5.44
CA SER A 360 -10.98 19.43 -6.09
C SER A 360 -9.74 19.25 -5.22
N LEU A 361 -9.19 20.35 -4.70
CA LEU A 361 -8.09 20.35 -3.75
C LEU A 361 -8.42 19.53 -2.49
N ALA A 362 -9.55 19.79 -1.85
CA ALA A 362 -9.98 19.06 -0.65
C ALA A 362 -10.12 17.55 -0.90
N PHE A 363 -10.69 17.17 -2.04
CA PHE A 363 -10.81 15.79 -2.48
C PHE A 363 -9.44 15.16 -2.76
N GLY A 364 -8.53 15.90 -3.38
CA GLY A 364 -7.14 15.51 -3.53
C GLY A 364 -6.49 15.19 -2.19
N VAL A 365 -6.60 16.09 -1.21
CA VAL A 365 -6.06 15.86 0.14
C VAL A 365 -6.67 14.62 0.80
N GLU A 366 -7.96 14.29 0.59
CA GLU A 366 -8.55 13.04 1.09
C GLU A 366 -7.89 11.79 0.46
N TRP A 367 -7.72 11.78 -0.86
CA TRP A 367 -7.17 10.64 -1.61
C TRP A 367 -5.69 10.35 -1.33
N MET A 368 -5.03 11.29 -0.65
CA MET A 368 -3.65 11.20 -0.22
C MET A 368 -3.37 9.97 0.65
N ILE A 369 -4.40 9.39 1.27
CA ILE A 369 -4.33 8.13 2.00
C ILE A 369 -3.78 6.99 1.14
N ILE A 370 -4.20 6.86 -0.13
CA ILE A 370 -3.68 5.82 -1.03
C ILE A 370 -2.18 6.02 -1.24
N VAL A 371 -1.76 7.28 -1.37
CA VAL A 371 -0.35 7.62 -1.55
C VAL A 371 0.47 7.23 -0.32
N HIS A 372 0.00 7.54 0.89
CA HIS A 372 0.69 7.12 2.11
C HIS A 372 0.79 5.61 2.23
N VAL A 373 -0.27 4.87 1.91
CA VAL A 373 -0.25 3.40 1.92
C VAL A 373 0.81 2.90 0.93
N ALA A 374 0.90 3.51 -0.26
CA ALA A 374 1.93 3.13 -1.23
C ALA A 374 3.35 3.51 -0.79
N ILE A 375 3.55 4.67 -0.17
CA ILE A 375 4.85 5.08 0.40
C ILE A 375 5.30 4.06 1.45
N VAL A 376 4.43 3.72 2.41
CA VAL A 376 4.75 2.76 3.48
C VAL A 376 5.06 1.38 2.92
N ASN A 377 4.32 0.94 1.91
CA ASN A 377 4.59 -0.35 1.27
C ASN A 377 5.82 -0.33 0.35
N GLY A 378 6.18 0.84 -0.18
CA GLY A 378 7.29 1.01 -1.10
C GLY A 378 8.67 1.05 -0.44
N PHE A 379 8.75 1.42 0.85
CA PHE A 379 10.03 1.46 1.57
C PHE A 379 10.41 0.16 2.28
N LEU A 380 9.57 -0.89 2.18
CA LEU A 380 9.83 -2.20 2.79
C LEU A 380 10.92 -2.96 2.03
N LEU A 381 11.70 -3.77 2.74
CA LEU A 381 12.78 -4.59 2.17
C LEU A 381 12.38 -6.04 1.87
N ALA A 382 11.15 -6.47 2.21
CA ALA A 382 10.73 -7.81 1.85
C ALA A 382 10.26 -7.90 0.39
N SER A 383 10.60 -9.02 -0.25
CA SER A 383 10.23 -9.29 -1.62
C SER A 383 8.73 -9.54 -1.75
N ASN A 384 8.12 -8.76 -2.63
CA ASN A 384 6.74 -8.91 -3.05
C ASN A 384 6.59 -9.85 -4.25
N ASN A 385 7.72 -10.16 -4.90
CA ASN A 385 7.79 -11.08 -6.02
C ASN A 385 8.44 -12.39 -5.55
N PRO A 386 7.69 -13.51 -5.49
CA PRO A 386 8.25 -14.80 -5.09
C PRO A 386 9.21 -15.40 -6.13
N SER A 387 9.30 -14.86 -7.35
CA SER A 387 10.06 -15.47 -8.46
C SER A 387 11.55 -15.64 -8.17
N PRO A 388 12.29 -14.63 -7.66
CA PRO A 388 13.71 -14.79 -7.34
C PRO A 388 13.96 -15.86 -6.27
N VAL A 389 13.11 -15.92 -5.24
CA VAL A 389 13.21 -16.92 -4.18
C VAL A 389 12.82 -18.32 -4.68
N THR A 390 11.84 -18.40 -5.58
CA THR A 390 11.41 -19.67 -6.20
C THR A 390 12.50 -20.21 -7.12
N MET A 391 13.25 -19.35 -7.82
CA MET A 391 14.40 -19.76 -8.63
C MET A 391 15.47 -20.45 -7.78
N LEU A 392 15.67 -19.98 -6.55
CA LEU A 392 16.63 -20.56 -5.62
C LEU A 392 16.21 -21.95 -5.10
N ILE A 393 14.93 -22.12 -4.78
CA ILE A 393 14.38 -23.40 -4.27
C ILE A 393 14.20 -24.44 -5.39
N GLY A 394 14.04 -23.97 -6.64
CA GLY A 394 13.70 -24.81 -7.79
C GLY A 394 12.19 -24.86 -8.05
N ARG A 395 11.82 -25.15 -9.31
CA ARG A 395 10.40 -25.27 -9.70
C ARG A 395 9.81 -26.59 -9.22
N PRO A 396 8.59 -26.59 -8.64
CA PRO A 396 7.85 -27.83 -8.43
C PRO A 396 7.42 -28.41 -9.79
N PRO A 397 7.17 -29.73 -9.88
CA PRO A 397 6.59 -30.32 -11.08
C PRO A 397 5.24 -29.67 -11.40
N SER A 398 5.05 -29.31 -12.68
CA SER A 398 3.83 -28.70 -13.22
C SER A 398 2.59 -29.52 -12.85
N THR A 399 1.76 -29.02 -11.94
CA THR A 399 0.46 -29.62 -11.66
C THR A 399 -0.59 -29.08 -12.63
N ARG A 400 -1.49 -29.96 -13.09
CA ARG A 400 -2.63 -29.58 -13.95
C ARG A 400 -3.37 -28.39 -13.32
N LYS A 401 -3.53 -27.31 -14.10
CA LYS A 401 -4.30 -26.12 -13.73
C LYS A 401 -5.77 -26.52 -13.53
N LEU A 402 -6.14 -26.85 -12.30
CA LEU A 402 -7.53 -26.98 -11.89
C LEU A 402 -8.15 -25.57 -11.88
N LEU A 403 -9.29 -25.41 -12.55
CA LEU A 403 -10.00 -24.14 -12.70
C LEU A 403 -10.33 -23.57 -11.31
N LYS A 404 -9.60 -22.54 -10.87
CA LYS A 404 -9.88 -21.82 -9.61
C LYS A 404 -10.56 -20.51 -9.93
N ILE A 405 -11.55 -20.14 -9.11
CA ILE A 405 -12.32 -18.88 -9.24
C ILE A 405 -11.40 -17.65 -9.08
N PHE A 406 -10.37 -17.76 -8.25
CA PHE A 406 -9.34 -16.74 -8.04
C PHE A 406 -7.96 -17.36 -8.22
N PRO A 407 -7.37 -17.34 -9.43
CA PRO A 407 -6.04 -17.87 -9.64
C PRO A 407 -4.99 -16.98 -8.94
N PRO A 408 -3.93 -17.57 -8.38
CA PRO A 408 -2.81 -16.80 -7.86
C PRO A 408 -2.10 -16.08 -9.01
N ILE A 409 -1.54 -14.90 -8.74
CA ILE A 409 -0.79 -14.13 -9.75
C ILE A 409 0.53 -14.82 -10.09
N TYR A 410 1.13 -15.50 -9.12
CA TYR A 410 2.41 -16.17 -9.30
C TYR A 410 2.23 -17.69 -9.45
N ASP A 411 2.80 -18.23 -10.51
CA ASP A 411 2.91 -19.68 -10.72
C ASP A 411 4.13 -20.22 -9.94
N GLY A 412 4.01 -20.33 -8.61
CA GLY A 412 5.09 -20.76 -7.72
C GLY A 412 4.62 -21.36 -6.39
N ILE A 413 5.50 -22.11 -5.71
CA ILE A 413 5.26 -22.72 -4.39
C ILE A 413 5.04 -21.62 -3.34
N LEU A 414 5.80 -20.52 -3.48
CA LEU A 414 5.71 -19.34 -2.65
C LEU A 414 4.69 -18.37 -3.21
N GLN A 415 3.90 -17.79 -2.32
CA GLN A 415 2.94 -16.75 -2.61
C GLN A 415 3.17 -15.57 -1.67
N PRO A 416 2.95 -14.32 -2.10
CA PRO A 416 2.95 -13.20 -1.18
C PRO A 416 1.79 -13.32 -0.17
N VAL A 417 2.01 -12.81 1.03
CA VAL A 417 0.94 -12.59 2.01
C VAL A 417 0.18 -11.30 1.68
N PHE A 418 -1.04 -11.18 2.20
CA PHE A 418 -1.80 -9.95 2.08
C PHE A 418 -1.10 -8.80 2.79
N MET A 419 -1.25 -7.58 2.27
CA MET A 419 -0.63 -6.37 2.82
C MET A 419 -0.93 -6.20 4.31
N TRP A 420 -2.21 -6.34 4.68
CA TRP A 420 -2.68 -6.27 6.08
C TRP A 420 -2.34 -7.53 6.90
N GLN A 421 -1.41 -8.38 6.49
CA GLN A 421 -0.94 -9.53 7.28
C GLN A 421 0.59 -9.62 7.38
N ARG A 422 1.32 -8.71 6.71
CA ARG A 422 2.78 -8.78 6.60
C ARG A 422 3.51 -8.76 7.92
N GLY A 423 3.27 -7.74 8.75
CA GLY A 423 3.93 -7.64 10.05
C GLY A 423 3.67 -8.86 10.95
N VAL A 424 2.46 -9.43 10.93
CA VAL A 424 2.13 -10.65 11.69
C VAL A 424 2.85 -11.87 11.13
N ASN A 425 2.84 -12.05 9.80
CA ASN A 425 3.53 -13.15 9.14
C ASN A 425 5.04 -13.08 9.39
N LYS A 426 5.67 -11.90 9.27
CA LYS A 426 7.09 -11.73 9.52
C LYS A 426 7.44 -12.00 10.99
N MET A 427 6.59 -11.58 11.93
CA MET A 427 6.74 -11.95 13.34
C MET A 427 6.64 -13.47 13.55
N GLU A 428 5.71 -14.16 12.88
CA GLU A 428 5.61 -15.63 12.94
C GLU A 428 6.87 -16.32 12.40
N TRP A 429 7.44 -15.80 11.30
CA TRP A 429 8.72 -16.26 10.76
C TRP A 429 9.86 -16.07 11.76
N LEU A 430 9.91 -14.91 12.42
CA LEU A 430 10.87 -14.63 13.49
C LEU A 430 10.70 -15.57 14.67
N GLU A 431 9.49 -15.83 15.13
CA GLU A 431 9.23 -16.75 16.26
C GLU A 431 9.62 -18.21 15.96
N LYS A 432 9.58 -18.61 14.68
CA LYS A 432 10.03 -19.94 14.22
C LYS A 432 11.54 -20.02 14.01
N SER A 433 12.24 -18.89 13.99
CA SER A 433 13.67 -18.86 13.73
C SER A 433 14.47 -19.62 14.79
N ARG A 434 15.64 -20.16 14.42
CA ARG A 434 16.55 -20.80 15.38
C ARG A 434 17.00 -19.84 16.48
N ALA A 435 17.40 -18.62 16.10
CA ALA A 435 17.80 -17.58 17.04
C ALA A 435 16.72 -17.34 18.13
N TRP A 436 15.45 -17.30 17.73
CA TRP A 436 14.34 -17.17 18.67
C TRP A 436 14.12 -18.44 19.52
N ARG A 437 14.15 -19.63 18.89
CA ARG A 437 13.91 -20.91 19.59
C ARG A 437 14.99 -21.26 20.61
N ARG A 438 16.23 -20.79 20.43
CA ARG A 438 17.29 -20.97 21.44
C ARG A 438 17.02 -20.20 22.74
N GLY A 439 16.05 -19.28 22.73
CA GLY A 439 15.63 -18.57 23.94
C GLY A 439 16.67 -17.58 24.44
N ASP A 440 17.48 -17.02 23.53
CA ASP A 440 18.38 -15.92 23.86
C ASP A 440 17.55 -14.69 24.29
N GLU A 441 17.49 -14.47 25.60
CA GLU A 441 16.64 -13.43 26.20
C GLU A 441 17.06 -12.02 25.74
N GLU A 442 18.34 -11.81 25.48
CA GLU A 442 18.87 -10.53 25.01
C GLU A 442 18.41 -10.28 23.57
N PHE A 443 18.47 -11.29 22.70
CA PHE A 443 17.99 -11.20 21.31
C PHE A 443 16.51 -10.87 21.27
N MET A 444 15.74 -11.62 22.07
CA MET A 444 14.31 -11.42 22.19
C MET A 444 13.99 -10.03 22.72
N LYS A 445 14.79 -9.49 23.64
CA LYS A 445 14.59 -8.13 24.20
C LYS A 445 14.85 -7.03 23.17
N ASP A 446 15.81 -7.24 22.29
CA ASP A 446 16.19 -6.28 21.24
C ASP A 446 15.16 -6.26 20.10
N VAL A 447 14.79 -7.44 19.61
CA VAL A 447 13.91 -7.55 18.43
C VAL A 447 12.42 -7.41 18.79
N ARG A 448 12.00 -7.81 19.99
CA ARG A 448 10.59 -7.72 20.37
C ARG A 448 10.12 -6.27 20.43
N ILE A 449 8.96 -6.03 19.81
CA ILE A 449 8.37 -4.70 19.81
C ILE A 449 7.73 -4.43 21.17
N LYS A 450 8.27 -3.44 21.88
CA LYS A 450 7.74 -3.01 23.18
C LYS A 450 6.42 -2.28 22.96
N LYS A 451 5.54 -2.24 23.97
CA LYS A 451 4.27 -1.52 23.88
C LYS A 451 4.45 -0.02 23.55
N ARG A 452 5.51 0.59 24.09
CA ARG A 452 5.87 1.99 23.79
C ARG A 452 6.27 2.17 22.34
N ASP A 453 7.10 1.28 21.81
CA ASP A 453 7.51 1.30 20.40
C ASP A 453 6.30 1.09 19.49
N TYR A 454 5.41 0.16 19.85
CA TYR A 454 4.18 -0.09 19.10
C TYR A 454 3.27 1.14 19.04
N LEU A 455 3.06 1.80 20.19
CA LEU A 455 2.21 3.00 20.25
C LEU A 455 2.85 4.19 19.52
N GLY A 456 4.15 4.41 19.72
CA GLY A 456 4.87 5.58 19.21
C GLY A 456 5.31 5.48 17.76
N TRP A 457 5.73 4.31 17.28
CA TRP A 457 6.29 4.12 15.93
C TRP A 457 5.34 3.46 14.95
N ILE A 458 4.26 2.80 15.41
CA ILE A 458 3.29 2.15 14.51
C ILE A 458 1.95 2.88 14.57
N ILE A 459 1.31 2.95 15.74
CA ILE A 459 -0.06 3.49 15.85
C ILE A 459 -0.11 4.99 15.63
N LEU A 460 0.76 5.76 16.30
CA LEU A 460 0.75 7.22 16.17
C LEU A 460 1.01 7.69 14.72
N PRO A 461 2.05 7.20 14.00
CA PRO A 461 2.24 7.56 12.59
C PRO A 461 1.09 7.08 11.72
N THR A 462 0.51 5.91 11.99
CA THR A 462 -0.67 5.44 11.25
C THR A 462 -1.84 6.41 11.37
N ILE A 463 -2.17 6.84 12.60
CA ILE A 463 -3.26 7.79 12.84
C ILE A 463 -2.96 9.12 12.14
N ILE A 464 -1.73 9.62 12.22
CA ILE A 464 -1.33 10.86 11.54
C ILE A 464 -1.51 10.72 10.02
N LEU A 465 -0.92 9.70 9.40
CA LEU A 465 -0.93 9.52 7.94
C LEU A 465 -2.33 9.25 7.37
N ILE A 466 -3.26 8.74 8.17
CA ILE A 466 -4.60 8.35 7.71
C ILE A 466 -5.67 9.37 8.09
N SER A 467 -5.59 9.96 9.29
CA SER A 467 -6.62 10.88 9.78
C SER A 467 -6.32 12.33 9.46
N LEU A 468 -5.04 12.74 9.36
CA LEU A 468 -4.68 14.11 9.03
C LEU A 468 -5.18 14.53 7.63
N PRO A 469 -5.01 13.72 6.56
CA PRO A 469 -5.46 14.13 5.23
C PRO A 469 -6.98 14.37 5.12
N PRO A 470 -7.88 13.44 5.52
CA PRO A 470 -9.32 13.67 5.43
C PRO A 470 -9.79 14.72 6.43
N ALA A 471 -9.13 14.91 7.58
CA ALA A 471 -9.42 16.03 8.48
C ALA A 471 -9.06 17.37 7.82
N ALA A 472 -7.91 17.46 7.15
CA ALA A 472 -7.50 18.65 6.40
C ALA A 472 -8.46 18.93 5.22
N GLY A 473 -8.85 17.90 4.47
CA GLY A 473 -9.88 18.00 3.42
C GLY A 473 -11.22 18.46 3.97
N ALA A 474 -11.63 17.95 5.15
CA ALA A 474 -12.84 18.40 5.85
C ALA A 474 -12.77 19.87 6.27
N VAL A 475 -11.61 20.35 6.75
CA VAL A 475 -11.40 21.76 7.08
C VAL A 475 -11.50 22.64 5.84
N VAL A 476 -10.88 22.24 4.72
CA VAL A 476 -10.99 22.98 3.45
C VAL A 476 -12.45 23.04 3.01
N ALA A 477 -13.16 21.90 3.01
CA ALA A 477 -14.57 21.85 2.67
C ALA A 477 -15.46 22.67 3.62
N TRP A 478 -15.13 22.72 4.91
CA TRP A 478 -15.86 23.50 5.92
C TRP A 478 -15.62 25.01 5.77
N GLN A 479 -14.42 25.43 5.38
CA GLN A 479 -14.08 26.83 5.08
C GLN A 479 -14.61 27.29 3.72
N THR A 480 -14.97 26.34 2.85
CA THR A 480 -15.51 26.62 1.52
C THR A 480 -16.97 27.08 1.65
N PRO A 481 -17.33 28.27 1.12
CA PRO A 481 -18.71 28.75 1.20
C PRO A 481 -19.72 27.76 0.60
N PRO A 482 -20.88 27.55 1.25
CA PRO A 482 -21.28 28.12 2.53
C PRO A 482 -20.46 27.54 3.70
N ARG A 483 -19.90 28.43 4.53
CA ARG A 483 -19.04 28.02 5.65
C ARG A 483 -19.85 27.24 6.67
N GLY A 484 -19.34 26.08 7.06
CA GLY A 484 -20.01 25.20 8.02
C GLY A 484 -19.95 23.73 7.63
N TRP A 485 -20.69 22.92 8.38
CA TRP A 485 -20.79 21.49 8.13
C TRP A 485 -21.79 21.23 7.01
N GLY A 486 -21.29 20.91 5.82
CA GLY A 486 -22.10 20.48 4.67
C GLY A 486 -21.95 19.00 4.37
N CYS A 487 -22.59 18.54 3.29
CA CYS A 487 -22.49 17.16 2.83
C CYS A 487 -21.02 16.71 2.65
N ARG A 488 -20.19 17.54 2.01
CA ARG A 488 -18.79 17.20 1.68
C ARG A 488 -17.91 17.04 2.91
N SER A 489 -17.90 18.05 3.80
CA SER A 489 -17.09 18.00 5.03
C SER A 489 -17.51 16.84 5.93
N LEU A 490 -18.81 16.53 6.01
CA LEU A 490 -19.32 15.41 6.80
C LEU A 490 -18.91 14.05 6.19
N SER A 491 -18.90 13.92 4.86
CA SER A 491 -18.41 12.71 4.19
C SER A 491 -16.95 12.42 4.53
N PHE A 492 -16.07 13.44 4.46
CA PHE A 492 -14.65 13.31 4.79
C PHE A 492 -14.42 12.91 6.25
N VAL A 493 -15.11 13.58 7.20
CA VAL A 493 -15.03 13.24 8.63
C VAL A 493 -15.58 11.83 8.92
N THR A 494 -16.67 11.45 8.27
CA THR A 494 -17.27 10.12 8.44
C THR A 494 -16.30 9.03 8.00
N TYR A 495 -15.67 9.19 6.84
CA TYR A 495 -14.64 8.28 6.37
C TYR A 495 -13.41 8.23 7.31
N ALA A 496 -12.92 9.40 7.75
CA ALA A 496 -11.82 9.48 8.74
C ALA A 496 -12.17 8.73 10.04
N GLY A 497 -13.41 8.90 10.52
CA GLY A 497 -13.93 8.22 11.69
C GLY A 497 -13.90 6.71 11.55
N PHE A 498 -14.33 6.17 10.41
CA PHE A 498 -14.25 4.73 10.15
C PHE A 498 -12.80 4.23 10.16
N GLN A 499 -11.86 4.95 9.55
CA GLN A 499 -10.45 4.55 9.57
C GLN A 499 -9.83 4.59 10.98
N MET A 500 -10.20 5.59 11.80
CA MET A 500 -9.77 5.68 13.20
C MET A 500 -10.29 4.52 14.04
N VAL A 501 -11.47 3.98 13.73
CA VAL A 501 -12.03 2.79 14.40
C VAL A 501 -11.39 1.50 13.90
N LEU A 502 -11.15 1.38 12.59
CA LEU A 502 -10.55 0.17 11.98
C LEU A 502 -9.13 -0.08 12.47
N THR A 503 -8.32 0.97 12.64
CA THR A 503 -6.90 0.87 13.03
C THR A 503 -6.67 0.13 14.35
N PRO A 504 -7.28 0.53 15.49
CA PRO A 504 -7.13 -0.19 16.75
C PRO A 504 -7.87 -1.54 16.77
N LEU A 505 -9.02 -1.66 16.09
CA LEU A 505 -9.75 -2.93 16.01
C LEU A 505 -8.93 -4.01 15.29
N TYR A 506 -8.25 -3.64 14.20
CA TYR A 506 -7.36 -4.54 13.48
C TYR A 506 -6.31 -5.14 14.43
N PHE A 507 -5.66 -4.32 15.25
CA PHE A 507 -4.68 -4.81 16.23
C PHE A 507 -5.28 -5.80 17.23
N ILE A 508 -6.48 -5.52 17.74
CA ILE A 508 -7.17 -6.42 18.69
C ILE A 508 -7.51 -7.76 18.03
N ILE A 509 -7.87 -7.74 16.74
CA ILE A 509 -8.24 -8.94 15.99
C ILE A 509 -7.02 -9.77 15.63
N THR A 510 -5.94 -9.15 15.18
CA THR A 510 -4.74 -9.89 14.75
C THR A 510 -3.88 -10.38 15.89
N LYS A 511 -4.08 -9.86 17.11
CA LYS A 511 -3.35 -10.32 18.27
C LYS A 511 -3.78 -11.74 18.66
N GLU A 512 -2.90 -12.71 18.40
CA GLU A 512 -3.10 -14.08 18.89
C GLU A 512 -2.94 -14.14 20.42
N THR A 513 -3.97 -14.62 21.11
CA THR A 513 -3.93 -14.89 22.55
C THR A 513 -3.95 -16.39 22.77
N LYS A 514 -2.87 -16.95 23.35
CA LYS A 514 -2.64 -18.41 23.50
C LYS A 514 -3.65 -19.16 24.37
N ARG A 515 -4.62 -18.49 25.02
CA ARG A 515 -5.80 -19.12 25.63
C ARG A 515 -6.90 -18.08 25.83
N LYS A 516 -7.98 -18.11 25.05
CA LYS A 516 -9.11 -17.19 25.22
C LYS A 516 -10.17 -17.79 26.15
N THR A 517 -10.48 -17.10 27.26
CA THR A 517 -11.66 -17.42 28.07
C THR A 517 -12.94 -17.28 27.23
N THR A 518 -14.06 -17.85 27.67
CA THR A 518 -15.34 -17.74 26.95
C THR A 518 -15.72 -16.27 26.70
N LEU A 519 -15.52 -15.40 27.71
CA LEU A 519 -15.73 -13.96 27.59
C LEU A 519 -14.81 -13.32 26.53
N GLN A 520 -13.52 -13.67 26.51
CA GLN A 520 -12.59 -13.15 25.51
C GLN A 520 -12.92 -13.62 24.09
N ARG A 521 -13.49 -14.83 23.92
CA ARG A 521 -14.00 -15.29 22.62
C ARG A 521 -15.20 -14.45 22.16
N VAL A 522 -16.14 -14.16 23.05
CA VAL A 522 -17.30 -13.29 22.73
C VAL A 522 -16.84 -11.88 22.35
N ILE A 523 -15.95 -11.27 23.15
CA ILE A 523 -15.40 -9.94 22.85
C ILE A 523 -14.67 -9.93 21.51
N HIS A 524 -13.87 -10.97 21.23
CA HIS A 524 -13.15 -11.06 19.96
C HIS A 524 -14.11 -11.18 18.76
N TRP A 525 -15.16 -12.00 18.86
CA TRP A 525 -16.19 -12.10 17.82
C TRP A 525 -16.93 -10.78 17.62
N LEU A 526 -17.25 -10.07 18.71
CA LEU A 526 -17.84 -8.73 18.62
C LEU A 526 -16.89 -7.74 17.92
N CYS A 527 -15.60 -7.76 18.24
CA CYS A 527 -14.60 -6.93 17.54
C CYS A 527 -14.52 -7.26 16.05
N VAL A 528 -14.54 -8.54 15.68
CA VAL A 528 -14.54 -8.98 14.27
C VAL A 528 -15.82 -8.52 13.55
N LEU A 529 -16.99 -8.60 14.20
CA LEU A 529 -18.25 -8.11 13.65
C LEU A 529 -18.20 -6.59 13.43
N VAL A 530 -17.80 -5.82 14.45
CA VAL A 530 -17.68 -4.36 14.35
C VAL A 530 -16.67 -3.96 13.28
N PHE A 531 -15.52 -4.64 13.21
CA PHE A 531 -14.52 -4.43 12.16
C PHE A 531 -15.11 -4.67 10.78
N SER A 532 -15.79 -5.80 10.56
CA SER A 532 -16.38 -6.16 9.27
C SER A 532 -17.44 -5.15 8.83
N VAL A 533 -18.33 -4.74 9.76
CA VAL A 533 -19.34 -3.71 9.48
C VAL A 533 -18.69 -2.37 9.17
N THR A 534 -17.64 -1.98 9.92
CA THR A 534 -16.94 -0.71 9.70
C THR A 534 -16.21 -0.70 8.34
N VAL A 535 -15.62 -1.83 7.92
CA VAL A 535 -15.02 -1.96 6.57
C VAL A 535 -16.09 -1.75 5.50
N LEU A 536 -17.29 -2.34 5.65
CA LEU A 536 -18.39 -2.16 4.70
C LEU A 536 -18.89 -0.71 4.66
N LEU A 537 -18.99 -0.05 5.82
CA LEU A 537 -19.37 1.37 5.88
C LEU A 537 -18.30 2.29 5.28
N ALA A 538 -17.02 2.01 5.52
CA ALA A 538 -15.90 2.73 4.90
C ALA A 538 -15.89 2.55 3.37
N LEU A 539 -16.16 1.32 2.90
CA LEU A 539 -16.29 1.01 1.48
C LEU A 539 -17.46 1.78 0.86
N PHE A 540 -18.64 1.74 1.48
CA PHE A 540 -19.80 2.47 0.98
C PHE A 540 -19.53 3.98 0.96
N THR A 541 -18.92 4.52 2.01
CA THR A 541 -18.65 5.96 2.13
C THR A 541 -17.62 6.43 1.13
N SER A 542 -16.52 5.68 0.93
CA SER A 542 -15.50 6.03 -0.07
C SER A 542 -16.05 5.97 -1.50
N ILE A 543 -16.81 4.93 -1.85
CA ILE A 543 -17.48 4.81 -3.17
C ILE A 543 -18.50 5.94 -3.36
N ALA A 544 -19.41 6.10 -2.40
CA ALA A 544 -20.49 7.07 -2.49
C ALA A 544 -19.94 8.49 -2.60
N THR A 545 -18.97 8.87 -1.77
CA THR A 545 -18.37 10.21 -1.78
C THR A 545 -17.66 10.49 -3.11
N THR A 546 -16.88 9.52 -3.61
CA THR A 546 -16.19 9.63 -4.90
C THR A 546 -17.17 9.81 -6.06
N LEU A 547 -18.20 8.95 -6.13
CA LEU A 547 -19.22 9.03 -7.18
C LEU A 547 -20.00 10.34 -7.09
N MET A 548 -20.43 10.74 -5.89
CA MET A 548 -21.17 11.99 -5.67
C MET A 548 -20.34 13.22 -6.05
N GLN A 549 -19.02 13.19 -5.80
CA GLN A 549 -18.13 14.28 -6.19
C GLN A 549 -17.95 14.36 -7.72
N ILE A 550 -17.63 13.24 -8.39
CA ILE A 550 -17.40 13.22 -9.85
C ILE A 550 -18.68 13.57 -10.61
N ILE A 551 -19.82 13.05 -10.16
CA ILE A 551 -21.13 13.31 -10.80
C ILE A 551 -21.60 14.74 -10.56
N GLY A 552 -21.12 15.41 -9.50
CA GLY A 552 -21.59 16.73 -9.08
C GLY A 552 -22.83 16.69 -8.17
N VAL A 553 -23.16 15.53 -7.58
CA VAL A 553 -24.31 15.37 -6.67
C VAL A 553 -24.25 16.34 -5.50
N PHE A 554 -23.05 16.68 -5.00
CA PHE A 554 -22.89 17.64 -3.91
C PHE A 554 -23.25 19.09 -4.29
N ARG A 555 -23.45 19.40 -5.58
CA ARG A 555 -23.92 20.70 -6.05
C ARG A 555 -25.44 20.70 -6.14
N ASN A 556 -26.09 20.79 -4.99
CA ASN A 556 -27.54 20.86 -4.91
C ASN A 556 -27.95 21.76 -3.74
N CYS A 557 -29.20 22.21 -3.75
CA CYS A 557 -29.75 23.08 -2.72
C CYS A 557 -29.59 22.52 -1.30
N PHE A 558 -29.72 21.19 -1.11
CA PHE A 558 -29.62 20.56 0.21
C PHE A 558 -28.19 20.57 0.75
N CYS A 559 -27.19 20.30 -0.09
CA CYS A 559 -25.79 20.26 0.31
C CYS A 559 -25.16 21.64 0.51
N TYR A 560 -25.80 22.70 0.02
CA TYR A 560 -25.49 24.08 0.37
C TYR A 560 -26.20 24.58 1.64
N VAL A 561 -27.10 23.78 2.23
CA VAL A 561 -27.63 24.08 3.56
C VAL A 561 -26.68 23.49 4.61
N ASN A 562 -26.26 24.32 5.57
CA ASN A 562 -25.47 23.85 6.71
C ASN A 562 -26.26 22.84 7.56
N SER A 563 -25.58 21.84 8.09
CA SER A 563 -26.18 20.71 8.82
C SER A 563 -26.97 21.13 10.06
N GLY A 564 -26.63 22.26 10.67
CA GLY A 564 -27.39 22.84 11.79
C GLY A 564 -28.82 23.23 11.42
N MET A 565 -29.09 23.50 10.14
CA MET A 565 -30.42 23.84 9.62
C MET A 565 -31.16 22.65 8.99
N TRP A 566 -30.57 21.44 8.99
CA TRP A 566 -31.21 20.26 8.37
C TRP A 566 -32.47 19.78 9.10
N LEU A 567 -32.61 20.09 10.40
CA LEU A 567 -33.81 19.76 11.16
C LEU A 567 -34.94 20.77 10.96
N ASP A 568 -34.64 21.97 10.44
CA ASP A 568 -35.61 23.02 10.17
C ASP A 568 -35.37 23.64 8.77
N LEU A 569 -35.60 22.81 7.76
CA LEU A 569 -35.39 23.17 6.36
C LEU A 569 -36.29 24.33 5.88
N ASN A 570 -37.37 24.66 6.60
CA ASN A 570 -38.27 25.74 6.23
C ASN A 570 -37.62 27.11 6.41
N ASN A 571 -36.73 27.24 7.39
CA ASN A 571 -35.98 28.46 7.69
C ASN A 571 -34.56 28.45 7.08
N ALA A 572 -34.19 27.37 6.39
CA ALA A 572 -32.89 27.25 5.76
C ALA A 572 -32.75 28.20 4.56
N ILE A 573 -31.56 28.79 4.43
CA ILE A 573 -31.20 29.70 3.35
C ILE A 573 -30.02 29.15 2.54
N VAL A 574 -29.99 29.46 1.25
CA VAL A 574 -28.96 29.04 0.29
C VAL A 574 -28.41 30.29 -0.40
N ASN A 575 -27.09 30.45 -0.42
CA ASN A 575 -26.44 31.53 -1.16
C ASN A 575 -26.27 31.12 -2.62
N VAL A 576 -26.89 31.87 -3.54
CA VAL A 576 -26.86 31.62 -4.99
C VAL A 576 -25.95 32.60 -5.74
N ALA A 577 -25.32 33.55 -5.04
CA ALA A 577 -24.38 34.48 -5.65
C ALA A 577 -23.04 33.81 -5.99
N SER A 578 -22.45 34.21 -7.11
CA SER A 578 -21.09 33.85 -7.52
C SER A 578 -20.11 34.99 -7.22
N ASP A 579 -18.82 34.70 -7.07
CA ASP A 579 -17.78 35.72 -6.83
C ASP A 579 -18.02 36.63 -5.61
N THR A 580 -18.46 36.04 -4.50
CA THR A 580 -18.72 36.79 -3.26
C THR A 580 -17.45 37.05 -2.46
N THR A 581 -17.50 38.09 -1.62
CA THR A 581 -16.38 38.45 -0.72
C THR A 581 -15.95 37.27 0.15
N ASN A 582 -16.91 36.45 0.60
CA ASN A 582 -16.64 35.26 1.40
C ASN A 582 -15.85 34.20 0.63
N ARG A 583 -16.11 34.02 -0.68
CA ARG A 583 -15.35 33.09 -1.54
C ARG A 583 -13.92 33.59 -1.72
N ARG A 584 -13.75 34.86 -2.10
CA ARG A 584 -12.43 35.47 -2.28
C ARG A 584 -11.58 35.41 -1.00
N ASN A 585 -12.16 35.71 0.17
CA ASN A 585 -11.45 35.66 1.45
C ASN A 585 -11.14 34.23 1.92
N SER A 586 -11.94 33.23 1.54
CA SER A 586 -11.65 31.82 1.86
C SER A 586 -10.50 31.25 1.02
N SER A 587 -10.19 31.84 -0.15
CA SER A 587 -9.15 31.36 -1.05
C SER A 587 -7.76 31.34 -0.45
N ASP A 588 -7.41 32.34 0.37
CA ASP A 588 -6.12 32.38 1.05
C ASP A 588 -5.96 31.16 1.97
N GLY A 589 -7.04 30.73 2.63
CA GLY A 589 -7.07 29.50 3.44
C GLY A 589 -6.89 28.25 2.59
N TRP A 590 -7.55 28.18 1.43
CA TRP A 590 -7.41 27.04 0.50
C TRP A 590 -5.98 26.91 -0.02
N ILE A 591 -5.36 28.03 -0.42
CA ILE A 591 -3.98 28.07 -0.92
C ILE A 591 -3.00 27.61 0.16
N VAL A 592 -3.14 28.13 1.39
CA VAL A 592 -2.30 27.71 2.52
C VAL A 592 -2.44 26.22 2.79
N MET A 593 -3.67 25.70 2.81
CA MET A 593 -3.92 24.27 3.04
C MET A 593 -3.36 23.40 1.92
N GLY A 594 -3.50 23.80 0.66
CA GLY A 594 -2.91 23.11 -0.48
C GLY A 594 -1.38 23.09 -0.42
N GLY A 595 -0.76 24.22 -0.06
CA GLY A 595 0.69 24.32 0.14
C GLY A 595 1.19 23.41 1.27
N VAL A 596 0.50 23.41 2.42
CA VAL A 596 0.83 22.53 3.56
C VAL A 596 0.70 21.05 3.18
N ALA A 597 -0.36 20.66 2.48
CA ALA A 597 -0.55 19.28 2.00
C ALA A 597 0.58 18.85 1.04
N THR A 598 0.97 19.74 0.12
CA THR A 598 2.07 19.51 -0.83
C THR A 598 3.39 19.27 -0.11
N VAL A 599 3.73 20.15 0.85
CA VAL A 599 4.96 20.01 1.65
C VAL A 599 4.94 18.73 2.49
N PHE A 600 3.81 18.43 3.14
CA PHE A 600 3.66 17.22 3.93
C PHE A 600 3.90 15.96 3.09
N MET A 601 3.34 15.90 1.87
CA MET A 601 3.57 14.79 0.94
C MET A 601 5.02 14.65 0.49
N ALA A 602 5.68 15.77 0.19
CA ALA A 602 7.08 15.77 -0.16
C ALA A 602 7.95 15.23 1.00
N VAL A 603 7.66 15.65 2.24
CA VAL A 603 8.35 15.17 3.46
C VAL A 603 8.12 13.68 3.69
N CYS A 604 6.88 13.19 3.59
CA CYS A 604 6.59 11.75 3.73
C CYS A 604 7.30 10.91 2.66
N SER A 605 7.33 11.40 1.42
CA SER A 605 8.01 10.72 0.30
C SER A 605 9.53 10.70 0.51
N PHE A 606 10.11 11.82 0.95
CA PHE A 606 11.53 11.90 1.30
C PHE A 606 11.89 10.94 2.43
N PHE A 607 11.08 10.91 3.50
CA PHE A 607 11.29 9.98 4.61
C PHE A 607 11.23 8.51 4.17
N GLY A 608 10.27 8.15 3.33
CA GLY A 608 10.17 6.80 2.78
C GLY A 608 11.39 6.41 1.94
N TRP A 609 11.87 7.31 1.09
CA TRP A 609 13.11 7.10 0.33
C TRP A 609 14.32 6.94 1.25
N TRP A 610 14.50 7.85 2.20
CA TRP A 610 15.60 7.85 3.15
C TRP A 610 15.61 6.56 3.99
N PHE A 611 14.46 6.15 4.50
CA PHE A 611 14.31 4.93 5.29
C PHE A 611 14.69 3.68 4.47
N GLN A 612 14.18 3.55 3.24
CA GLN A 612 14.52 2.41 2.38
C GLN A 612 16.02 2.37 2.09
N MET A 613 16.63 3.52 1.80
CA MET A 613 18.06 3.63 1.54
C MET A 613 18.87 3.18 2.77
N ASN A 614 18.52 3.67 3.96
CA ASN A 614 19.21 3.34 5.20
C ASN A 614 19.11 1.83 5.54
N ILE A 615 17.94 1.23 5.34
CA ILE A 615 17.73 -0.21 5.55
C ILE A 615 18.53 -1.04 4.54
N ARG A 616 18.58 -0.64 3.26
CA ARG A 616 19.40 -1.31 2.24
C ARG A 616 20.89 -1.28 2.59
N VAL A 617 21.41 -0.13 3.02
CA VAL A 617 22.82 0.00 3.46
C VAL A 617 23.08 -0.88 4.68
N SER A 618 22.19 -0.85 5.67
CA SER A 618 22.32 -1.70 6.87
C SER A 618 22.31 -3.19 6.53
N PHE A 619 21.53 -3.60 5.53
CA PHE A 619 21.50 -4.96 5.02
C PHE A 619 22.78 -5.33 4.26
N GLU A 620 23.32 -4.43 3.43
CA GLU A 620 24.61 -4.64 2.75
C GLU A 620 25.76 -4.78 3.73
N ASP A 621 25.81 -3.95 4.77
CA ASP A 621 26.84 -4.05 5.81
C ASP A 621 26.73 -5.39 6.55
N ALA A 622 25.51 -5.84 6.88
CA ALA A 622 25.30 -7.15 7.49
C ALA A 622 25.72 -8.32 6.57
N ILE A 623 25.72 -8.13 5.25
CA ILE A 623 26.24 -9.12 4.30
C ILE A 623 27.77 -9.09 4.23
N LYS A 624 28.42 -7.92 4.25
CA LYS A 624 29.89 -7.81 4.16
C LYS A 624 30.58 -8.59 5.29
N ASP A 625 30.02 -8.52 6.49
CA ASP A 625 30.49 -9.33 7.62
C ASP A 625 30.51 -10.84 7.32
N ILE A 626 29.64 -11.33 6.42
CA ILE A 626 29.61 -12.74 5.99
C ILE A 626 30.77 -13.01 5.04
N ASP A 627 31.15 -12.06 4.19
CA ASP A 627 32.31 -12.20 3.30
C ASP A 627 33.61 -12.17 4.09
N ASP A 628 33.74 -11.30 5.10
CA ASP A 628 34.95 -11.19 5.94
C ASP A 628 35.22 -12.46 6.79
N LEU A 629 34.22 -13.33 6.93
CA LEU A 629 34.33 -14.64 7.61
C LEU A 629 34.98 -15.73 6.73
N PHE A 630 35.12 -15.50 5.43
CA PHE A 630 35.61 -16.47 4.44
C PHE A 630 36.90 -16.01 3.76
#